data_AF-A0A2S6XAX9-F1
#
_entry.id   AF-A0A2S6XAX9-F1
#
_cell.length_a   1.000
_cell.length_b   1.000
_cell.length_c   1.000
_cell.angle_alpha   90.00
_cell.angle_beta   90.00
_cell.angle_gamma   90.00
#
_symmetry.space_group_name_H-M   'P 1'
#
loop_
_entity.id
_entity.type
_entity.pdbx_description
1 polymer ?
#
loop_
_entity_poly.entity_id
_entity_poly.type
_entity_poly.pdbx_seq_one_letter_code
_entity_poly.pdbx_strand_id
1 'polypeptide(L)'
;MDEVFKALADGNRRRLLDRLNARNGQSLRELCAGLDMARQSVSKHLALLEAAHLVTTARRGREKLHYLNAEPINAIAERWISRYDRERVHALADLKHALEDTAMDSNAFVYTTYIRTTPEKLWQGLTDPAFTRRYWGLEFGTDWAAGSPVVWRERGAETADPEQVVLESDPFRRLAYTWHTFTPEWAAANGIDDATLARLAAERRSKVAFEIEDLGGSVKLTVVHDGFEPGSTAREMIQHGWPALMSSLKTLLETGETLPEPR
;
A
#
# COMPACT_ATOMS: atom_id res chain seq x y z
N MET A 1 -10.50 6.99 29.63
CA MET A 1 -9.54 6.88 28.50
C MET A 1 -8.12 7.17 28.98
N ASP A 2 -7.89 8.23 29.77
CA ASP A 2 -6.57 8.52 30.37
C ASP A 2 -6.00 7.36 31.19
N GLU A 3 -6.84 6.67 31.97
CA GLU A 3 -6.43 5.50 32.74
C GLU A 3 -6.01 4.31 31.86
N VAL A 4 -6.61 4.17 30.67
CA VAL A 4 -6.20 3.16 29.67
C VAL A 4 -4.82 3.50 29.13
N PHE A 5 -4.56 4.76 28.75
CA PHE A 5 -3.25 5.18 28.28
C PHE A 5 -2.17 5.07 29.36
N LYS A 6 -2.45 5.49 30.60
CA LYS A 6 -1.55 5.31 31.75
C LYS A 6 -1.27 3.83 32.03
N ALA A 7 -2.28 2.97 31.89
CA ALA A 7 -2.10 1.53 32.04
C ALA A 7 -1.24 0.95 30.91
N LEU A 8 -1.41 1.38 29.66
CA LEU A 8 -0.63 0.88 28.51
C LEU A 8 0.80 1.44 28.43
N ALA A 9 1.10 2.57 29.07
CA ALA A 9 2.41 3.22 29.02
C ALA A 9 3.57 2.34 29.55
N ASP A 10 3.28 1.32 30.36
CA ASP A 10 4.26 0.42 30.97
C ASP A 10 4.42 -0.88 30.18
N GLY A 11 5.67 -1.25 29.89
CA GLY A 11 6.00 -2.45 29.10
C GLY A 11 5.60 -3.76 29.76
N ASN A 12 5.62 -3.87 31.10
CA ASN A 12 5.23 -5.08 31.80
C ASN A 12 3.71 -5.31 31.74
N ARG A 13 2.94 -4.21 31.84
CA ARG A 13 1.48 -4.27 31.67
C ARG A 13 1.09 -4.71 30.25
N ARG A 14 1.75 -4.18 29.21
CA ARG A 14 1.55 -4.64 27.82
C ARG A 14 1.87 -6.12 27.64
N ARG A 15 3.01 -6.59 28.19
CA ARG A 15 3.37 -8.02 28.15
C ARG A 15 2.32 -8.92 28.83
N LEU A 16 1.72 -8.48 29.94
CA LEU A 16 0.64 -9.22 30.59
C LEU A 16 -0.61 -9.31 29.71
N LEU A 17 -0.97 -8.22 29.02
CA LEU A 17 -2.07 -8.21 28.05
C LEU A 17 -1.78 -9.12 26.86
N ASP A 18 -0.56 -9.10 26.30
CA ASP A 18 -0.16 -9.98 25.19
C ASP A 18 -0.29 -11.46 25.56
N ARG A 19 0.06 -11.81 26.80
CA ARG A 19 -0.10 -13.18 27.31
C ARG A 19 -1.56 -13.57 27.46
N LEU A 20 -2.40 -12.67 27.96
CA LEU A 20 -3.84 -12.91 28.07
C LEU A 20 -4.51 -12.98 26.69
N ASN A 21 -4.03 -12.21 25.73
CA ASN A 21 -4.44 -12.27 24.33
C ASN A 21 -4.11 -13.64 23.71
N ALA A 22 -2.89 -14.14 23.93
CA ALA A 22 -2.47 -15.45 23.46
C ALA A 22 -3.24 -16.60 24.15
N ARG A 23 -3.56 -16.44 25.44
CA ARG A 23 -4.36 -17.42 26.20
C ARG A 23 -5.14 -16.75 27.32
N ASN A 24 -6.45 -16.69 27.19
CA ASN A 24 -7.32 -16.14 28.23
C ASN A 24 -7.51 -17.07 29.42
N GLY A 25 -8.04 -16.56 30.52
CA GLY A 25 -8.43 -17.34 31.70
C GLY A 25 -7.25 -17.86 32.51
N GLN A 26 -6.19 -17.06 32.64
CA GLN A 26 -4.97 -17.44 33.36
C GLN A 26 -5.02 -17.02 34.83
N SER A 27 -4.51 -17.87 35.71
CA SER A 27 -4.31 -17.56 37.12
C SER A 27 -3.13 -16.60 37.33
N LEU A 28 -3.07 -15.96 38.50
CA LEU A 28 -1.91 -15.13 38.88
C LEU A 28 -0.59 -15.93 38.82
N ARG A 29 -0.61 -17.21 39.20
CA ARG A 29 0.58 -18.07 39.17
C ARG A 29 1.09 -18.26 37.75
N GLU A 30 0.19 -18.53 36.81
CA GLU A 30 0.53 -18.70 35.39
C GLU A 30 1.03 -17.40 34.77
N LEU A 31 0.42 -16.26 35.10
CA LEU A 31 0.85 -14.95 34.61
C LEU A 31 2.22 -14.54 35.16
N CYS A 32 2.60 -14.99 36.36
CA CYS A 32 3.94 -14.79 36.89
C CYS A 32 5.00 -15.66 36.19
N ALA A 33 4.63 -16.84 35.66
CA ALA A 33 5.57 -17.80 35.13
C ALA A 33 6.27 -17.23 33.88
N GLY A 34 7.60 -17.03 33.92
CA GLY A 34 8.36 -16.47 32.80
C GLY A 34 8.43 -14.93 32.77
N LEU A 35 8.00 -14.25 33.84
CA LEU A 35 8.32 -12.85 34.06
C LEU A 35 9.44 -12.73 35.11
N ASP A 36 10.43 -11.89 34.83
CA ASP A 36 11.52 -11.58 35.77
C ASP A 36 11.08 -10.51 36.79
N MET A 37 10.02 -10.82 37.54
CA MET A 37 9.49 -9.92 38.57
C MET A 37 8.79 -10.67 39.69
N ALA A 38 8.76 -10.05 40.87
CA ALA A 38 8.05 -10.59 42.03
C ALA A 38 6.53 -10.69 41.77
N ARG A 39 5.90 -11.71 42.33
CA ARG A 39 4.43 -11.93 42.27
C ARG A 39 3.62 -10.71 42.70
N GLN A 40 4.10 -9.98 43.70
CA GLN A 40 3.46 -8.75 44.19
C GLN A 40 3.45 -7.65 43.12
N SER A 41 4.51 -7.55 42.31
CA SER A 41 4.59 -6.61 41.19
C SER A 41 3.57 -6.96 40.10
N VAL A 42 3.44 -8.25 39.75
CA VAL A 42 2.40 -8.72 38.82
C VAL A 42 1.00 -8.40 39.34
N SER A 43 0.76 -8.63 40.64
CA SER A 43 -0.54 -8.31 41.25
C SER A 43 -0.87 -6.82 41.19
N LYS A 44 0.12 -5.94 41.41
CA LYS A 44 -0.07 -4.48 41.27
C LYS A 44 -0.37 -4.09 39.83
N HIS A 45 0.33 -4.67 38.87
CA HIS A 45 0.06 -4.43 37.45
C HIS A 45 -1.34 -4.89 37.04
N LEU A 46 -1.77 -6.07 37.49
CA LEU A 46 -3.12 -6.57 37.22
C LEU A 46 -4.19 -5.69 37.86
N ALA A 47 -3.98 -5.18 39.08
CA ALA A 47 -4.91 -4.24 39.70
C ALA A 47 -5.08 -2.94 38.89
N LEU A 48 -4.00 -2.39 38.33
CA LEU A 48 -4.07 -1.23 37.45
C LEU A 48 -4.77 -1.54 36.12
N LEU A 49 -4.55 -2.73 35.55
CA LEU A 49 -5.22 -3.16 34.33
C LEU A 49 -6.71 -3.43 34.55
N GLU A 50 -7.09 -4.00 35.70
CA GLU A 50 -8.49 -4.15 36.13
C GLU A 50 -9.15 -2.78 36.32
N ALA A 51 -8.47 -1.82 36.98
CA ALA A 51 -8.98 -0.46 37.15
C ALA A 51 -9.15 0.30 35.83
N ALA A 52 -8.29 0.03 34.84
CA ALA A 52 -8.42 0.56 33.49
C ALA A 52 -9.40 -0.24 32.60
N HIS A 53 -10.10 -1.23 33.17
CA HIS A 53 -10.98 -2.15 32.45
C HIS A 53 -10.33 -2.94 31.32
N LEU A 54 -9.00 -3.04 31.28
CA LEU A 54 -8.25 -3.82 30.28
C LEU A 54 -8.18 -5.31 30.64
N VAL A 55 -8.45 -5.66 31.91
CA VAL A 55 -8.53 -7.03 32.40
C VAL A 55 -9.81 -7.22 33.19
N THR A 56 -10.54 -8.28 32.89
CA THR A 56 -11.72 -8.74 33.66
C THR A 56 -11.35 -10.03 34.39
N THR A 57 -12.00 -10.29 35.53
CA THR A 57 -11.67 -11.45 36.35
C THR A 57 -12.89 -12.28 36.69
N ALA A 58 -12.70 -13.60 36.74
CA ALA A 58 -13.73 -14.56 37.12
C ALA A 58 -13.15 -15.54 38.15
N ARG A 59 -13.99 -16.00 39.08
CA ARG A 59 -13.61 -17.05 40.04
C ARG A 59 -14.04 -18.41 39.51
N ARG A 60 -13.11 -19.36 39.45
CA ARG A 60 -13.38 -20.77 39.15
C ARG A 60 -12.84 -21.62 40.30
N GLY A 61 -13.75 -22.12 41.15
CA GLY A 61 -13.36 -22.78 42.38
C GLY A 61 -12.59 -21.84 43.32
N ARG A 62 -11.35 -22.22 43.68
CA ARG A 62 -10.46 -21.40 44.54
C ARG A 62 -9.56 -20.43 43.76
N GLU A 63 -9.62 -20.45 42.43
CA GLU A 63 -8.72 -19.66 41.58
C GLU A 63 -9.42 -18.42 41.02
N LYS A 64 -8.71 -17.28 41.05
CA LYS A 64 -9.06 -16.05 40.32
C LYS A 64 -8.37 -16.09 38.97
N LEU A 65 -9.16 -16.18 37.90
CA LEU A 65 -8.71 -16.20 36.52
C LEU A 65 -8.88 -14.81 35.90
N HIS A 66 -7.93 -14.44 35.05
CA HIS A 66 -7.86 -13.13 34.41
C HIS A 66 -8.08 -13.28 32.91
N TYR A 67 -8.82 -12.35 32.33
CA TYR A 67 -9.24 -12.33 30.95
C TYR A 67 -8.96 -10.95 30.37
N LEU A 68 -8.44 -10.89 29.15
CA LEU A 68 -8.31 -9.64 28.40
C LEU A 68 -9.71 -9.08 28.12
N ASN A 69 -9.89 -7.80 28.43
CA ASN A 69 -11.01 -7.03 27.91
C ASN A 69 -10.50 -6.07 26.83
N ALA A 70 -10.81 -6.37 25.57
CA ALA A 70 -10.39 -5.58 24.43
C ALA A 70 -11.27 -4.33 24.20
N GLU A 71 -12.42 -4.21 24.86
CA GLU A 71 -13.38 -3.13 24.63
C GLU A 71 -12.76 -1.72 24.79
N PRO A 72 -11.97 -1.40 25.84
CA PRO A 72 -11.41 -0.07 25.99
C PRO A 72 -10.37 0.27 24.92
N ILE A 73 -9.68 -0.76 24.40
CA ILE A 73 -8.73 -0.62 23.28
C ILE A 73 -9.52 -0.36 21.99
N ASN A 74 -10.58 -1.13 21.76
CA ASN A 74 -11.46 -0.93 20.61
C ASN A 74 -12.12 0.45 20.65
N ALA A 75 -12.54 0.95 21.81
CA ALA A 75 -13.09 2.30 21.94
C ALA A 75 -12.05 3.40 21.65
N ILE A 76 -10.76 3.18 21.95
CA ILE A 76 -9.68 4.09 21.54
C ILE A 76 -9.46 4.02 20.03
N ALA A 77 -9.41 2.82 19.47
CA ALA A 77 -9.33 2.62 18.03
C ALA A 77 -10.52 3.32 17.35
N GLU A 78 -11.74 3.06 17.76
CA GLU A 78 -12.93 3.66 17.17
C GLU A 78 -12.99 5.17 17.40
N ARG A 79 -12.51 5.73 18.52
CA ARG A 79 -12.49 7.18 18.69
C ARG A 79 -11.41 7.89 17.87
N TRP A 80 -10.21 7.33 17.80
CA TRP A 80 -9.04 7.98 17.21
C TRP A 80 -8.75 7.45 15.83
N ILE A 81 -8.69 6.13 15.66
CA ILE A 81 -8.61 5.51 14.34
C ILE A 81 -9.82 5.96 13.52
N SER A 82 -11.10 5.84 13.92
CA SER A 82 -12.22 6.33 13.05
C SER A 82 -12.25 7.85 12.78
N ARG A 83 -11.61 8.67 13.64
CA ARG A 83 -11.53 10.13 13.43
C ARG A 83 -10.39 10.51 12.49
N TYR A 84 -9.32 9.72 12.45
CA TYR A 84 -8.23 9.83 11.47
C TYR A 84 -8.43 8.92 10.23
N ASP A 85 -9.38 7.99 10.30
CA ASP A 85 -9.77 7.05 9.23
C ASP A 85 -11.06 7.49 8.53
N ARG A 86 -11.77 8.54 8.95
CA ARG A 86 -13.00 8.92 8.24
C ARG A 86 -12.73 9.25 6.76
N GLU A 87 -11.56 9.80 6.45
CA GLU A 87 -11.07 9.98 5.08
C GLU A 87 -10.52 8.68 4.47
N ARG A 88 -9.93 7.77 5.26
CA ARG A 88 -9.35 6.50 4.79
C ARG A 88 -10.38 5.37 4.61
N VAL A 89 -11.53 5.43 5.29
CA VAL A 89 -12.64 4.47 5.20
C VAL A 89 -13.48 4.76 3.97
N HIS A 90 -13.65 6.03 3.57
CA HIS A 90 -14.16 6.34 2.24
C HIS A 90 -13.18 5.86 1.17
N ALA A 91 -11.89 6.16 1.30
CA ALA A 91 -10.87 5.60 0.42
C ALA A 91 -10.81 4.07 0.38
N LEU A 92 -11.03 3.37 1.50
CA LEU A 92 -11.05 1.91 1.58
C LEU A 92 -12.37 1.31 1.09
N ALA A 93 -13.49 2.01 1.23
CA ALA A 93 -14.77 1.62 0.66
C ALA A 93 -14.79 1.87 -0.86
N ASP A 94 -14.18 2.96 -1.33
CA ASP A 94 -13.93 3.25 -2.74
C ASP A 94 -12.89 2.28 -3.31
N LEU A 95 -11.84 1.96 -2.56
CA LEU A 95 -10.89 0.91 -2.94
C LEU A 95 -11.56 -0.46 -2.91
N LYS A 96 -12.44 -0.74 -1.96
CA LYS A 96 -13.19 -2.00 -1.91
C LYS A 96 -14.19 -2.08 -3.07
N HIS A 97 -14.93 -1.03 -3.40
CA HIS A 97 -15.81 -1.00 -4.56
C HIS A 97 -15.03 -1.03 -5.87
N ALA A 98 -13.94 -0.29 -6.00
CA ALA A 98 -13.04 -0.41 -7.15
C ALA A 98 -12.44 -1.82 -7.24
N LEU A 99 -12.05 -2.43 -6.13
CA LEU A 99 -11.53 -3.81 -6.10
C LEU A 99 -12.64 -4.85 -6.32
N GLU A 100 -13.88 -4.62 -5.89
CA GLU A 100 -15.02 -5.51 -6.12
C GLU A 100 -15.54 -5.40 -7.57
N ASP A 101 -15.48 -4.22 -8.17
CA ASP A 101 -15.76 -3.99 -9.60
C ASP A 101 -14.60 -4.50 -10.48
N THR A 102 -13.35 -4.42 -10.01
CA THR A 102 -12.17 -4.98 -10.68
C THR A 102 -12.01 -6.49 -10.42
N ALA A 103 -12.60 -7.04 -9.36
CA ALA A 103 -12.55 -8.47 -9.02
C ALA A 103 -13.31 -9.38 -9.99
N MET A 104 -13.86 -8.83 -11.09
CA MET A 104 -14.21 -9.62 -12.26
C MET A 104 -13.02 -10.00 -13.15
N ASP A 105 -11.77 -9.58 -12.83
CA ASP A 105 -10.53 -10.11 -13.43
C ASP A 105 -9.41 -10.27 -12.38
N SER A 106 -9.18 -11.48 -11.88
CA SER A 106 -8.36 -11.79 -10.69
C SER A 106 -6.85 -11.58 -10.85
N ASN A 107 -6.39 -11.15 -12.03
CA ASN A 107 -4.97 -10.98 -12.34
C ASN A 107 -4.51 -9.52 -12.45
N ALA A 108 -5.38 -8.54 -12.25
CA ALA A 108 -4.98 -7.13 -12.22
C ALA A 108 -4.05 -6.81 -11.04
N PHE A 109 -3.22 -5.78 -11.21
CA PHE A 109 -2.51 -5.06 -10.17
C PHE A 109 -3.18 -3.70 -9.97
N VAL A 110 -3.52 -3.38 -8.72
CA VAL A 110 -4.13 -2.10 -8.35
C VAL A 110 -3.30 -1.47 -7.24
N TYR A 111 -2.90 -0.21 -7.43
CA TYR A 111 -2.14 0.56 -6.45
C TYR A 111 -2.67 1.98 -6.35
N THR A 112 -3.02 2.40 -5.14
CA THR A 112 -3.52 3.75 -4.87
C THR A 112 -2.55 4.52 -3.98
N THR A 113 -2.29 5.77 -4.34
CA THR A 113 -1.52 6.73 -3.53
C THR A 113 -2.20 8.09 -3.49
N TYR A 114 -1.84 8.89 -2.49
CA TYR A 114 -2.36 10.25 -2.29
C TYR A 114 -1.21 11.22 -2.38
N ILE A 115 -1.32 12.23 -3.24
CA ILE A 115 -0.24 13.16 -3.54
C ILE A 115 -0.73 14.58 -3.26
N ARG A 116 0.02 15.35 -2.48
CA ARG A 116 -0.24 16.78 -2.25
C ARG A 116 0.16 17.58 -3.48
N THR A 117 -0.74 17.61 -4.45
CA THR A 117 -0.57 18.29 -5.75
C THR A 117 -1.95 18.67 -6.31
N THR A 118 -2.00 19.19 -7.54
CA THR A 118 -3.24 19.41 -8.30
C THR A 118 -3.35 18.41 -9.45
N PRO A 119 -4.57 18.12 -9.96
CA PRO A 119 -4.75 17.24 -11.11
C PRO A 119 -3.91 17.65 -12.34
N GLU A 120 -3.74 18.95 -12.58
CA GLU A 120 -2.95 19.48 -13.70
C GLU A 120 -1.47 19.17 -13.55
N LYS A 121 -0.92 19.39 -12.35
CA LYS A 121 0.48 19.05 -12.06
C LYS A 121 0.72 17.54 -12.10
N LEU A 122 -0.22 16.74 -11.62
CA LEU A 122 -0.12 15.29 -11.72
C LEU A 122 -0.15 14.85 -13.18
N TRP A 123 -1.08 15.39 -13.98
CA TRP A 123 -1.18 15.10 -15.41
C TRP A 123 0.11 15.44 -16.15
N GLN A 124 0.68 16.62 -15.90
CA GLN A 124 2.01 16.98 -16.42
C GLN A 124 3.07 15.98 -15.97
N GLY A 125 3.05 15.58 -14.70
CA GLY A 125 3.94 14.54 -14.18
C GLY A 125 3.89 13.22 -14.94
N LEU A 126 2.70 12.82 -15.41
CA LEU A 126 2.49 11.57 -16.14
C LEU A 126 2.75 11.69 -17.66
N THR A 127 2.61 12.88 -18.23
CA THR A 127 2.55 13.08 -19.70
C THR A 127 3.72 13.86 -20.28
N ASP A 128 4.38 14.70 -19.48
CA ASP A 128 5.50 15.53 -19.93
C ASP A 128 6.82 14.75 -19.84
N PRO A 129 7.56 14.56 -20.96
CA PRO A 129 8.85 13.86 -20.97
C PRO A 129 9.88 14.43 -19.99
N ALA A 130 9.84 15.74 -19.71
CA ALA A 130 10.75 16.37 -18.77
C ALA A 130 10.49 15.90 -17.32
N PHE A 131 9.26 15.55 -16.98
CA PHE A 131 8.93 14.97 -15.68
C PHE A 131 9.23 13.48 -15.65
N THR A 132 8.76 12.72 -16.64
CA THR A 132 8.88 11.26 -16.65
C THR A 132 10.35 10.84 -16.65
N ARG A 133 11.22 11.57 -17.34
CA ARG A 133 12.67 11.32 -17.28
C ARG A 133 13.24 11.42 -15.87
N ARG A 134 12.74 12.33 -15.04
CA ARG A 134 13.31 12.59 -13.71
C ARG A 134 13.00 11.48 -12.72
N TYR A 135 11.73 11.05 -12.63
CA TYR A 135 11.33 10.05 -11.61
C TYR A 135 11.24 8.62 -12.16
N TRP A 136 11.05 8.45 -13.47
CA TRP A 136 10.93 7.16 -14.13
C TRP A 136 12.23 6.78 -14.86
N GLY A 137 13.02 7.76 -15.33
CA GLY A 137 14.15 7.47 -16.22
C GLY A 137 13.72 7.15 -17.66
N LEU A 138 12.46 7.45 -17.98
CA LEU A 138 11.79 7.17 -19.25
C LEU A 138 11.27 8.47 -19.86
N GLU A 139 11.43 8.66 -21.16
CA GLU A 139 10.78 9.71 -21.94
C GLU A 139 9.72 9.11 -22.87
N PHE A 140 8.48 9.61 -22.79
CA PHE A 140 7.43 9.23 -23.73
C PHE A 140 7.52 10.06 -25.01
N GLY A 141 7.46 9.39 -26.17
CA GLY A 141 7.27 10.00 -27.48
C GLY A 141 5.84 9.78 -27.96
N THR A 142 4.90 10.61 -27.50
CA THR A 142 3.49 10.54 -27.90
C THR A 142 2.82 11.90 -27.71
N ASP A 143 1.74 12.16 -28.45
CA ASP A 143 0.89 13.34 -28.29
C ASP A 143 -0.28 13.12 -27.33
N TRP A 144 -0.40 11.91 -26.78
CA TRP A 144 -1.46 11.47 -25.88
C TRP A 144 -2.88 11.54 -26.49
N ALA A 145 -3.04 11.58 -27.81
CA ALA A 145 -4.34 11.39 -28.45
C ALA A 145 -4.70 9.89 -28.49
N ALA A 146 -5.98 9.55 -28.31
CA ALA A 146 -6.41 8.15 -28.35
C ALA A 146 -6.07 7.51 -29.72
N GLY A 147 -5.46 6.32 -29.68
CA GLY A 147 -4.94 5.61 -30.84
C GLY A 147 -3.51 6.00 -31.26
N SER A 148 -2.93 7.06 -30.69
CA SER A 148 -1.55 7.44 -30.99
C SER A 148 -0.54 6.41 -30.46
N PRO A 149 0.58 6.19 -31.16
CA PRO A 149 1.65 5.33 -30.67
C PRO A 149 2.27 5.92 -29.40
N VAL A 150 2.65 5.05 -28.46
CA VAL A 150 3.36 5.40 -27.23
C VAL A 150 4.80 4.91 -27.35
N VAL A 151 5.70 5.78 -27.79
CA VAL A 151 7.13 5.43 -27.91
C VAL A 151 7.82 5.59 -26.56
N TRP A 152 8.62 4.61 -26.15
CA TRP A 152 9.41 4.64 -24.91
C TRP A 152 10.87 4.91 -25.24
N ARG A 153 11.47 5.90 -24.60
CA ARG A 153 12.91 6.18 -24.70
C ARG A 153 13.55 6.11 -23.33
N GLU A 154 14.38 5.11 -23.11
CA GLU A 154 15.09 4.91 -21.85
C GLU A 154 16.49 4.37 -22.13
N ARG A 155 17.49 4.80 -21.34
CA ARG A 155 18.87 4.27 -21.39
C ARG A 155 19.50 4.24 -22.81
N GLY A 156 19.08 5.15 -23.70
CA GLY A 156 19.58 5.22 -25.08
C GLY A 156 18.92 4.22 -26.05
N ALA A 157 17.97 3.41 -25.59
CA ALA A 157 17.13 2.56 -26.42
C ALA A 157 15.78 3.25 -26.69
N GLU A 158 15.24 3.02 -27.90
CA GLU A 158 13.89 3.41 -28.27
C GLU A 158 13.06 2.15 -28.52
N THR A 159 11.92 2.06 -27.84
CA THR A 159 10.96 0.97 -27.98
C THR A 159 9.66 1.53 -28.56
N ALA A 160 9.30 1.06 -29.74
CA ALA A 160 8.07 1.41 -30.43
C ALA A 160 7.45 0.16 -31.05
N ASP A 161 6.13 0.04 -30.97
CA ASP A 161 5.35 -1.07 -31.49
C ASP A 161 4.00 -0.55 -31.99
N PRO A 162 3.49 -0.97 -33.15
CA PRO A 162 2.19 -0.51 -33.68
C PRO A 162 1.00 -0.78 -32.74
N GLU A 163 1.08 -1.80 -31.89
CA GLU A 163 0.04 -2.11 -30.90
C GLU A 163 0.27 -1.38 -29.57
N GLN A 164 1.41 -0.70 -29.41
CA GLN A 164 1.71 0.12 -28.24
C GLN A 164 1.10 1.50 -28.40
N VAL A 165 -0.16 1.65 -28.02
CA VAL A 165 -0.99 2.84 -28.29
C VAL A 165 -1.68 3.41 -27.05
N VAL A 166 -2.04 4.68 -27.13
CA VAL A 166 -2.92 5.35 -26.17
C VAL A 166 -4.32 4.76 -26.33
N LEU A 167 -4.88 4.24 -25.23
CA LEU A 167 -6.24 3.70 -25.20
C LEU A 167 -7.25 4.78 -24.83
N GLU A 168 -6.90 5.64 -23.88
CA GLU A 168 -7.77 6.69 -23.36
C GLU A 168 -6.94 7.87 -22.85
N SER A 169 -7.43 9.09 -23.07
CA SER A 169 -6.81 10.32 -22.60
C SER A 169 -7.92 11.33 -22.29
N ASP A 170 -8.31 11.39 -21.02
CA ASP A 170 -9.21 12.39 -20.46
C ASP A 170 -8.39 13.27 -19.49
N PRO A 171 -7.94 14.46 -19.95
CA PRO A 171 -7.08 15.34 -19.18
C PRO A 171 -7.55 15.54 -17.75
N PHE A 172 -6.60 15.35 -16.82
CA PHE A 172 -6.76 15.53 -15.37
C PHE A 172 -7.68 14.50 -14.70
N ARG A 173 -8.15 13.47 -15.42
CA ARG A 173 -9.08 12.47 -14.91
C ARG A 173 -8.62 11.05 -15.16
N ARG A 174 -8.22 10.73 -16.39
CA ARG A 174 -7.89 9.37 -16.77
C ARG A 174 -6.90 9.30 -17.93
N LEU A 175 -5.88 8.47 -17.77
CA LEU A 175 -4.92 8.16 -18.83
C LEU A 175 -4.76 6.66 -18.91
N ALA A 176 -4.94 6.05 -20.08
CA ALA A 176 -4.71 4.63 -20.27
C ALA A 176 -3.97 4.36 -21.58
N TYR A 177 -3.06 3.41 -21.55
CA TYR A 177 -2.32 2.96 -22.72
C TYR A 177 -1.87 1.50 -22.56
N THR A 178 -1.66 0.83 -23.69
CA THR A 178 -1.11 -0.53 -23.69
C THR A 178 0.33 -0.52 -23.18
N TRP A 179 0.71 -1.51 -22.39
CA TRP A 179 2.04 -1.57 -21.80
C TRP A 179 3.12 -2.01 -22.81
N HIS A 180 4.36 -1.63 -22.52
CA HIS A 180 5.44 -1.65 -23.50
C HIS A 180 5.81 -3.05 -24.00
N THR A 181 6.28 -3.11 -25.23
CA THR A 181 6.84 -4.34 -25.81
C THR A 181 8.22 -4.63 -25.20
N PHE A 182 8.42 -5.86 -24.73
CA PHE A 182 9.71 -6.31 -24.23
C PHE A 182 10.60 -6.73 -25.41
N THR A 183 11.46 -5.82 -25.89
CA THR A 183 12.37 -6.08 -27.01
C THR A 183 13.73 -6.60 -26.54
N PRO A 184 14.54 -7.24 -27.42
CA PRO A 184 15.91 -7.61 -27.09
C PRO A 184 16.78 -6.42 -26.66
N GLU A 185 16.61 -5.26 -27.28
CA GLU A 185 17.34 -4.03 -26.94
C GLU A 185 16.97 -3.55 -25.53
N TRP A 186 15.68 -3.59 -25.18
CA TRP A 186 15.19 -3.28 -23.84
C TRP A 186 15.74 -4.25 -22.80
N ALA A 187 15.75 -5.55 -23.11
CA ALA A 187 16.26 -6.59 -22.21
C ALA A 187 17.75 -6.39 -21.91
N ALA A 188 18.55 -6.12 -22.96
CA ALA A 188 19.97 -5.81 -22.81
C ALA A 188 20.20 -4.55 -21.96
N ALA A 189 19.43 -3.49 -22.15
CA ALA A 189 19.54 -2.24 -21.39
C ALA A 189 19.12 -2.38 -19.91
N ASN A 190 18.26 -3.35 -19.60
CA ASN A 190 17.71 -3.59 -18.26
C ASN A 190 18.29 -4.84 -17.56
N GLY A 191 19.25 -5.53 -18.16
CA GLY A 191 19.91 -6.69 -17.58
C GLY A 191 19.00 -7.92 -17.47
N ILE A 192 18.03 -8.04 -18.38
CA ILE A 192 17.08 -9.16 -18.43
C ILE A 192 17.68 -10.27 -19.29
N ASP A 193 17.70 -11.50 -18.77
CA ASP A 193 18.19 -12.67 -19.50
C ASP A 193 17.22 -13.12 -20.62
N ASP A 194 17.76 -13.83 -21.61
CA ASP A 194 17.02 -14.29 -22.79
C ASP A 194 15.82 -15.19 -22.42
N ALA A 195 15.93 -15.98 -21.34
CA ALA A 195 14.86 -16.86 -20.91
C ALA A 195 13.68 -16.07 -20.33
N THR A 196 13.96 -15.01 -19.59
CA THR A 196 12.96 -14.09 -19.03
C THR A 196 12.35 -13.24 -20.14
N LEU A 197 13.15 -12.75 -21.08
CA LEU A 197 12.64 -12.08 -22.28
C LEU A 197 11.70 -12.97 -23.07
N ALA A 198 12.05 -14.24 -23.30
CA ALA A 198 11.20 -15.18 -24.04
C ALA A 198 9.86 -15.44 -23.34
N ARG A 199 9.84 -15.49 -22.00
CA ARG A 199 8.59 -15.58 -21.22
C ARG A 199 7.75 -14.32 -21.39
N LEU A 200 8.37 -13.15 -21.21
CA LEU A 200 7.70 -11.85 -21.33
C LEU A 200 7.10 -11.63 -22.73
N ALA A 201 7.83 -11.99 -23.78
CA ALA A 201 7.39 -11.87 -25.17
C ALA A 201 6.26 -12.85 -25.55
N ALA A 202 6.07 -13.93 -24.79
CA ALA A 202 4.97 -14.88 -24.99
C ALA A 202 3.67 -14.45 -24.29
N GLU A 203 3.74 -13.47 -23.38
CA GLU A 203 2.56 -12.97 -22.67
C GLU A 203 1.73 -12.04 -23.56
N ARG A 204 0.42 -12.01 -23.31
CA ARG A 204 -0.45 -11.04 -23.98
C ARG A 204 -0.08 -9.63 -23.55
N ARG A 205 -0.27 -8.69 -24.46
CA ARG A 205 -0.10 -7.26 -24.17
C ARG A 205 -1.03 -6.84 -23.05
N SER A 206 -0.45 -6.41 -21.94
CA SER A 206 -1.16 -5.81 -20.81
C SER A 206 -1.44 -4.32 -21.08
N LYS A 207 -2.19 -3.67 -20.20
CA LYS A 207 -2.45 -2.23 -20.27
C LYS A 207 -2.38 -1.61 -18.89
N VAL A 208 -2.02 -0.33 -18.84
CA VAL A 208 -2.06 0.48 -17.62
C VAL A 208 -3.12 1.57 -17.77
N ALA A 209 -3.82 1.85 -16.69
CA ALA A 209 -4.68 3.00 -16.51
C ALA A 209 -4.30 3.76 -15.24
N PHE A 210 -4.33 5.07 -15.33
CA PHE A 210 -4.16 6.02 -14.24
C PHE A 210 -5.47 6.76 -14.06
N GLU A 211 -6.08 6.62 -12.89
CA GLU A 211 -7.28 7.34 -12.48
C GLU A 211 -6.91 8.45 -11.51
N ILE A 212 -7.43 9.64 -11.75
CA ILE A 212 -7.08 10.87 -11.06
C ILE A 212 -8.35 11.44 -10.43
N GLU A 213 -8.39 11.49 -9.10
CA GLU A 213 -9.49 12.05 -8.34
C GLU A 213 -9.01 13.25 -7.53
N ASP A 214 -9.63 14.41 -7.75
CA ASP A 214 -9.34 15.63 -6.98
C ASP A 214 -10.04 15.61 -5.62
N LEU A 215 -9.28 15.79 -4.55
CA LEU A 215 -9.77 15.81 -3.17
C LEU A 215 -9.70 17.20 -2.53
N GLY A 216 -9.39 18.25 -3.30
CA GLY A 216 -9.34 19.62 -2.79
C GLY A 216 -8.12 19.88 -1.92
N GLY A 217 -6.94 19.90 -2.54
CA GLY A 217 -5.64 20.13 -1.88
C GLY A 217 -4.70 18.91 -1.92
N SER A 218 -5.22 17.77 -2.36
CA SER A 218 -4.48 16.58 -2.73
C SER A 218 -5.21 15.84 -3.86
N VAL A 219 -4.51 14.92 -4.50
CA VAL A 219 -5.03 14.07 -5.56
C VAL A 219 -4.87 12.62 -5.14
N LYS A 220 -5.94 11.83 -5.28
CA LYS A 220 -5.88 10.37 -5.22
C LYS A 220 -5.56 9.87 -6.62
N LEU A 221 -4.45 9.15 -6.74
CA LEU A 221 -4.02 8.48 -7.96
C LEU A 221 -4.19 6.97 -7.77
N THR A 222 -4.99 6.34 -8.63
CA THR A 222 -5.11 4.89 -8.70
C THR A 222 -4.48 4.40 -10.01
N VAL A 223 -3.51 3.50 -9.89
CA VAL A 223 -2.89 2.79 -11.03
C VAL A 223 -3.51 1.41 -11.11
N VAL A 224 -4.10 1.09 -12.25
CA VAL A 224 -4.60 -0.24 -12.58
C VAL A 224 -3.77 -0.78 -13.73
N HIS A 225 -3.10 -1.92 -13.54
CA HIS A 225 -2.40 -2.62 -14.60
C HIS A 225 -3.02 -4.03 -14.72
N ASP A 226 -3.67 -4.32 -15.83
CA ASP A 226 -4.42 -5.55 -16.07
C ASP A 226 -4.06 -6.19 -17.44
N GLY A 227 -4.81 -7.22 -17.84
CA GLY A 227 -4.52 -7.98 -19.06
C GLY A 227 -3.50 -9.11 -18.87
N PHE A 228 -3.25 -9.50 -17.62
CA PHE A 228 -2.31 -10.56 -17.26
C PHE A 228 -2.98 -11.94 -17.20
N GLU A 229 -2.26 -12.96 -17.66
CA GLU A 229 -2.64 -14.36 -17.42
C GLU A 229 -2.17 -14.84 -16.03
N PRO A 230 -2.79 -15.90 -15.46
CA PRO A 230 -2.33 -16.47 -14.20
C PRO A 230 -0.87 -16.91 -14.29
N GLY A 231 -0.03 -16.43 -13.37
CA GLY A 231 1.42 -16.73 -13.37
C GLY A 231 2.26 -15.84 -14.31
N SER A 232 1.71 -14.74 -14.80
CA SER A 232 2.43 -13.74 -15.60
C SER A 232 3.72 -13.26 -14.92
N THR A 233 4.82 -13.35 -15.66
CA THR A 233 6.15 -12.82 -15.30
C THR A 233 6.12 -11.30 -15.32
N ALA A 234 5.44 -10.69 -16.30
CA ALA A 234 5.30 -9.23 -16.36
C ALA A 234 4.59 -8.69 -15.11
N ARG A 235 3.55 -9.37 -14.64
CA ARG A 235 2.82 -9.01 -13.42
C ARG A 235 3.71 -9.05 -12.18
N GLU A 236 4.55 -10.07 -12.03
CA GLU A 236 5.49 -10.17 -10.91
C GLU A 236 6.50 -9.01 -10.91
N MET A 237 7.03 -8.65 -12.08
CA MET A 237 7.97 -7.53 -12.21
C MET A 237 7.32 -6.18 -11.85
N ILE A 238 6.12 -5.91 -12.37
CA ILE A 238 5.44 -4.62 -12.13
C ILE A 238 4.91 -4.49 -10.70
N GLN A 239 4.62 -5.59 -10.00
CA GLN A 239 4.24 -5.55 -8.58
C GLN A 239 5.31 -4.92 -7.70
N HIS A 240 6.58 -5.07 -8.07
CA HIS A 240 7.71 -4.45 -7.40
C HIS A 240 8.07 -3.07 -7.97
N GLY A 241 7.93 -2.88 -9.29
CA GLY A 241 8.27 -1.63 -9.96
C GLY A 241 7.32 -0.45 -9.67
N TRP A 242 6.00 -0.69 -9.72
CA TRP A 242 5.01 0.38 -9.58
C TRP A 242 5.06 1.11 -8.23
N PRO A 243 5.15 0.45 -7.07
CA PRO A 243 5.20 1.16 -5.79
C PRO A 243 6.40 2.11 -5.68
N ALA A 244 7.58 1.69 -6.16
CA ALA A 244 8.79 2.52 -6.15
C ALA A 244 8.65 3.73 -7.09
N LEU A 245 8.09 3.50 -8.28
CA LEU A 245 7.84 4.54 -9.26
C LEU A 245 6.83 5.58 -8.74
N MET A 246 5.72 5.13 -8.16
CA MET A 246 4.69 6.01 -7.59
C MET A 246 5.22 6.80 -6.39
N SER A 247 6.08 6.19 -5.57
CA SER A 247 6.77 6.91 -4.48
C SER A 247 7.69 8.02 -5.02
N SER A 248 8.40 7.75 -6.13
CA SER A 248 9.28 8.73 -6.78
C SER A 248 8.49 9.89 -7.39
N LEU A 249 7.39 9.61 -8.10
CA LEU A 249 6.48 10.63 -8.63
C LEU A 249 5.90 11.50 -7.52
N LYS A 250 5.40 10.88 -6.45
CA LYS A 250 4.86 11.58 -5.28
C LYS A 250 5.90 12.52 -4.68
N THR A 251 7.12 12.02 -4.44
CA THR A 251 8.21 12.82 -3.87
C THR A 251 8.53 14.02 -4.77
N LEU A 252 8.63 13.79 -6.09
CA LEU A 252 8.89 14.84 -7.07
C LEU A 252 7.81 15.93 -7.06
N LEU A 253 6.53 15.55 -7.03
CA LEU A 253 5.43 16.51 -7.07
C LEU A 253 5.27 17.27 -5.74
N GLU A 254 5.56 16.64 -4.60
CA GLU A 254 5.41 17.26 -3.28
C GLU A 254 6.59 18.14 -2.88
N THR A 255 7.80 17.81 -3.35
CA THR A 255 9.05 18.45 -2.89
C THR A 255 9.82 19.14 -4.00
N GLY A 256 9.60 18.77 -5.26
CA GLY A 256 10.43 19.18 -6.39
C GLY A 256 11.68 18.32 -6.61
N GLU A 257 11.98 17.37 -5.73
CA GLU A 257 13.15 16.48 -5.76
C GLU A 257 12.74 15.01 -5.95
N THR A 258 13.60 14.21 -6.58
CA THR A 258 13.38 12.76 -6.76
C THR A 258 13.91 12.00 -5.55
N LEU A 259 13.40 10.77 -5.34
CA LEU A 259 14.02 9.87 -4.37
C LEU A 259 15.47 9.58 -4.77
N PRO A 260 16.39 9.46 -3.80
CA PRO A 260 17.76 9.05 -4.09
C PRO A 260 17.76 7.64 -4.68
N GLU A 261 18.61 7.41 -5.69
CA GLU A 261 18.76 6.08 -6.27
C GLU A 261 19.19 5.06 -5.20
N PRO A 262 18.63 3.83 -5.21
CA PRO A 262 19.11 2.77 -4.35
C PRO A 262 20.59 2.53 -4.62
N ARG A 263 21.41 2.55 -3.56
CA ARG A 263 22.85 2.21 -3.61
C ARG A 263 23.08 0.73 -3.86
#